data_AF-A0A0K6I245-F1
#
_entry.id   AF-A0A0K6I245-F1
#
_cell.length_a   1.000
_cell.length_b   1.000
_cell.length_c   1.000
_cell.angle_alpha   90.00
_cell.angle_beta   90.00
_cell.angle_gamma   90.00
#
_symmetry.space_group_name_H-M   'P 1'
#
loop_
_entity.id
_entity.type
_entity.pdbx_description
1 polymer ?
#
loop_
_entity_poly.entity_id
_entity_poly.type
_entity_poly.pdbx_seq_one_letter_code
_entity_poly.pdbx_strand_id
1 'polypeptide(L)'
;MRVNREKIGSASKAIRTGDVLTITLERRVVVLEVAGLGTRRGPAPEAQLLYKDLTPPPAPRADVPSAPAQRDPGSGRPTKRDRRRMDAFHSGLDDPE
;
A
#
# COMPACT_ATOMS: atom_id res chain seq x y z
N MET A 1 1.85 6.28 -15.59
CA MET A 1 3.27 6.54 -15.89
C MET A 1 3.40 7.91 -16.51
N ARG A 2 4.51 8.62 -16.27
CA ARG A 2 4.85 9.88 -16.95
C ARG A 2 6.21 9.76 -17.64
N VAL A 3 6.39 10.47 -18.74
CA VAL A 3 7.66 10.62 -19.47
C VAL A 3 7.92 12.11 -19.57
N ASN A 4 9.10 12.59 -19.16
CA ASN A 4 9.48 14.01 -19.19
C ASN A 4 8.42 14.93 -18.54
N ARG A 5 7.87 14.51 -17.39
CA ARG A 5 6.78 15.17 -16.62
C ARG A 5 5.39 15.14 -17.28
N GLU A 6 5.28 14.64 -18.50
CA GLU A 6 4.00 14.52 -19.21
C GLU A 6 3.33 13.16 -18.94
N LYS A 7 2.02 13.16 -18.72
CA LYS A 7 1.24 11.93 -18.56
C LYS A 7 1.08 11.26 -19.92
N ILE A 8 1.52 10.01 -20.02
CA ILE A 8 1.30 9.21 -21.22
C ILE A 8 0.00 8.40 -21.08
N GLY A 9 -0.73 8.27 -22.20
CA GLY A 9 -1.97 7.49 -22.29
C GLY A 9 -1.82 6.16 -23.04
N SER A 10 -0.72 5.97 -23.78
CA SER A 10 -0.48 4.77 -24.58
C SER A 10 0.80 4.06 -24.15
N ALA A 11 0.76 2.72 -24.15
CA ALA A 11 1.91 1.86 -23.91
C ALA A 11 2.91 1.84 -25.09
N SER A 12 2.48 2.24 -26.30
CA SER A 12 3.32 2.28 -27.50
C SER A 12 4.18 3.55 -27.64
N LYS A 13 4.17 4.44 -26.64
CA LYS A 13 4.99 5.65 -26.67
C LYS A 13 6.47 5.26 -26.77
N ALA A 14 7.14 5.70 -27.84
CA ALA A 14 8.58 5.49 -28.00
C ALA A 14 9.37 6.23 -26.92
N ILE A 15 10.39 5.56 -26.38
CA ILE A 15 11.30 6.06 -25.34
C ILE A 15 12.70 6.21 -25.94
N ARG A 16 13.43 7.23 -25.48
CA ARG A 16 14.79 7.54 -25.91
C ARG A 16 15.72 7.63 -24.69
N THR A 17 17.01 7.48 -24.92
CA THR A 17 18.03 7.79 -23.92
C THR A 17 17.96 9.26 -23.52
N GLY A 18 18.08 9.54 -22.23
CA GLY A 18 17.88 10.86 -21.62
C GLY A 18 16.45 11.16 -21.20
N ASP A 19 15.46 10.33 -21.58
CA ASP A 19 14.10 10.51 -21.09
C ASP A 19 14.01 10.23 -19.58
N VAL A 20 13.19 11.02 -18.88
CA VAL A 20 12.92 10.84 -17.45
C VAL A 20 11.56 10.17 -17.27
N LEU A 21 11.58 8.96 -16.72
CA LEU A 21 10.41 8.15 -16.42
C LEU A 21 9.99 8.37 -14.96
N THR A 22 8.71 8.69 -14.75
CA THR A 22 8.11 8.66 -13.41
C THR A 22 7.13 7.49 -13.33
N ILE A 23 7.47 6.53 -12.47
CA ILE A 23 6.75 5.27 -12.30
C ILE A 23 6.18 5.24 -10.89
N THR A 24 4.86 5.08 -10.79
CA THR A 24 4.16 4.88 -9.52
C THR A 24 4.07 3.39 -9.26
N LEU A 25 4.75 2.91 -8.22
CA LEU A 25 4.61 1.56 -7.69
C LEU A 25 3.68 1.59 -6.48
N GLU A 26 3.23 0.42 -6.02
CA GLU A 26 2.29 0.29 -4.90
C GLU A 26 2.75 1.05 -3.63
N ARG A 27 4.05 1.00 -3.32
CA ARG A 27 4.60 1.54 -2.06
C ARG A 27 5.43 2.80 -2.20
N ARG A 28 5.81 3.18 -3.43
CA ARG A 28 6.68 4.33 -3.70
C ARG A 28 6.57 4.82 -5.14
N VAL A 29 6.93 6.08 -5.35
CA VAL A 29 7.16 6.64 -6.69
C VAL A 29 8.66 6.58 -6.98
N VAL A 30 9.02 6.16 -8.19
CA VAL A 30 10.41 6.07 -8.67
C VAL A 30 10.58 7.00 -9.86
N VAL A 31 11.68 7.75 -9.87
CA VAL A 31 12.05 8.65 -10.98
C VAL A 31 13.36 8.15 -11.56
N LEU A 32 13.35 7.72 -12.82
CA LEU A 32 14.49 7.12 -13.49
C LEU A 32 14.82 7.89 -14.77
N GLU A 33 16.09 8.20 -14.99
CA GLU A 33 16.57 8.69 -16.28
C GLU A 33 17.07 7.50 -17.11
N VAL A 34 16.66 7.42 -18.37
CA VAL A 34 17.06 6.32 -19.28
C VAL A 34 18.49 6.55 -19.74
N ALA A 35 19.43 5.70 -19.32
CA ALA A 35 20.83 5.76 -19.75
C ALA A 35 21.08 4.94 -21.04
N GLY A 36 20.28 3.88 -21.26
CA GLY A 36 20.41 3.00 -22.42
C GLY A 36 19.12 2.23 -22.71
N LEU A 37 19.01 1.70 -23.93
CA LEU A 37 17.91 0.82 -24.33
C LEU A 37 18.40 -0.63 -24.36
N GLY A 38 17.77 -1.48 -23.56
CA GLY A 38 18.07 -2.92 -23.55
C GLY A 38 17.47 -3.63 -24.76
N THR A 39 18.22 -4.57 -25.34
CA THR A 39 17.73 -5.44 -26.44
C THR A 39 16.88 -6.61 -25.94
N ARG A 40 17.06 -6.98 -24.67
CA ARG A 40 16.32 -8.06 -24.00
C ARG A 40 16.18 -7.77 -22.51
N ARG A 41 15.31 -8.53 -21.83
CA ARG A 41 15.24 -8.55 -20.37
C ARG A 41 16.40 -9.39 -19.80
N GLY A 42 17.22 -8.76 -18.96
CA GLY A 42 18.39 -9.39 -18.34
C GLY A 42 18.29 -9.46 -16.80
N PRO A 43 19.36 -9.94 -16.13
CA PRO A 43 19.46 -9.95 -14.68
C PRO A 43 19.53 -8.53 -14.11
N ALA A 44 19.22 -8.40 -12.81
CA ALA A 44 19.15 -7.11 -12.11
C ALA A 44 20.39 -6.19 -12.28
N PRO A 45 21.64 -6.65 -12.10
CA PRO A 45 22.80 -5.78 -12.25
C PRO A 45 23.01 -5.25 -13.67
N GLU A 46 22.73 -6.06 -14.70
CA GLU A 46 22.79 -5.60 -16.09
C GLU A 46 21.71 -4.56 -16.38
N ALA A 47 20.49 -4.77 -15.88
CA ALA A 47 19.38 -3.83 -16.06
C ALA A 47 19.63 -2.48 -15.36
N GLN A 48 20.34 -2.48 -14.23
CA GLN A 48 20.71 -1.27 -13.50
C GLN A 48 21.61 -0.34 -14.31
N LEU A 49 22.41 -0.87 -15.25
CA LEU A 49 23.27 -0.05 -16.12
C LEU A 49 22.48 0.77 -17.16
N LEU A 50 21.21 0.43 -17.39
CA LEU A 50 20.37 1.06 -18.42
C LEU A 50 19.63 2.30 -17.90
N TYR A 51 19.73 2.62 -16.62
CA TYR A 51 19.06 3.79 -16.05
C TYR A 51 19.87 4.41 -14.91
N LYS A 52 19.58 5.67 -14.62
CA LYS A 52 20.07 6.37 -13.44
C LYS A 52 18.90 6.66 -12.50
N ASP A 53 19.04 6.28 -11.23
CA ASP A 53 18.03 6.55 -10.21
C ASP A 53 18.10 8.02 -9.76
N LEU A 54 17.02 8.76 -10.01
CA LEU A 54 16.81 10.15 -9.58
C LEU A 54 15.69 10.25 -8.53
N THR A 55 15.30 9.11 -7.96
CA THR A 55 14.18 9.04 -7.01
C THR A 55 14.54 9.86 -5.76
N PRO A 56 13.72 10.85 -5.38
CA PRO A 56 13.93 11.56 -4.14
C PRO A 56 13.79 10.59 -2.96
N PRO A 57 14.52 10.80 -1.86
CA PRO A 57 14.38 9.97 -0.67
C PRO A 57 12.90 9.94 -0.24
N PRO A 58 12.38 8.76 0.14
CA PRO A 58 10.99 8.65 0.55
C PRO A 58 10.74 9.62 1.71
N ALA A 59 9.60 10.32 1.66
CA ALA A 59 9.17 11.10 2.82
C ALA A 59 9.18 10.18 4.04
N PRO A 60 9.71 10.65 5.20
CA PRO A 60 9.72 9.84 6.40
C PRO A 60 8.29 9.38 6.65
N ARG A 61 8.09 8.06 6.64
CA ARG A 61 6.82 7.52 7.10
C ARG A 61 6.70 8.00 8.54
N ALA A 62 5.60 8.65 8.85
CA ALA A 62 5.24 8.82 10.23
C ALA A 62 5.02 7.39 10.74
N ASP A 63 6.05 6.82 11.37
CA ASP A 63 5.96 5.62 12.19
C ASP A 63 5.16 6.02 13.42
N VAL A 64 3.91 6.43 13.22
CA VAL A 64 2.91 6.44 14.27
C VAL A 64 2.57 4.97 14.41
N PRO A 65 3.05 4.27 15.46
CA PRO A 65 2.46 3.00 15.80
C PRO A 65 0.97 3.25 15.89
N SER A 66 0.18 2.51 15.10
CA SER A 66 -1.27 2.54 15.22
C SER A 66 -1.57 2.22 16.68
N ALA A 67 -1.96 3.24 17.44
CA ALA A 67 -2.26 3.07 18.85
C ALA A 67 -3.30 1.94 18.94
N PRO A 68 -3.14 0.98 19.88
CA PRO A 68 -4.14 -0.05 20.05
C PRO A 68 -5.49 0.64 20.26
N ALA A 69 -6.52 0.15 19.55
CA ALA A 69 -7.86 0.71 19.63
C ALA A 69 -8.27 0.78 21.11
N GLN A 70 -8.38 1.99 21.66
CA GLN A 70 -8.78 2.19 23.04
C GLN A 70 -10.25 1.76 23.17
N ARG A 71 -10.51 0.87 24.12
CA ARG A 71 -11.84 0.41 24.49
C ARG A 71 -12.05 0.73 25.96
N ASP A 72 -13.24 1.20 26.30
CA ASP A 72 -13.58 1.45 27.69
C ASP A 72 -13.49 0.16 28.51
N PRO A 73 -12.98 0.20 29.75
CA PRO A 73 -12.98 -0.95 30.65
C PRO A 73 -14.39 -1.54 30.77
N GLY A 74 -14.57 -2.81 30.38
CA GLY A 74 -15.86 -3.51 30.42
C GLY A 74 -16.63 -3.57 29.09
N SER A 75 -16.20 -2.87 28.04
CA SER A 75 -16.81 -2.90 26.68
C SER A 75 -16.42 -4.13 25.82
N GLY A 76 -15.74 -5.10 26.44
CA GLY A 76 -15.23 -6.30 25.78
C GLY A 76 -16.08 -7.53 26.08
N ARG A 77 -15.41 -8.63 26.43
CA ARG A 77 -16.05 -9.90 26.78
C ARG A 77 -17.04 -9.71 27.94
N PRO A 78 -18.32 -10.09 27.77
CA PRO A 78 -19.30 -10.00 28.84
C PRO A 78 -18.84 -10.72 30.12
N THR A 79 -19.02 -10.07 31.27
CA THR A 79 -18.73 -10.69 32.57
C THR A 79 -19.71 -11.85 32.81
N LYS A 80 -19.42 -12.71 33.80
CA LYS A 80 -20.35 -13.80 34.19
C LYS A 80 -21.74 -13.26 34.57
N ARG A 81 -21.81 -12.07 35.18
CA ARG A 81 -23.07 -11.41 35.54
C ARG A 81 -23.82 -10.97 34.28
N ASP A 82 -23.12 -10.35 33.33
CA ASP A 82 -23.74 -9.89 32.08
C ASP A 82 -24.20 -11.05 31.22
N ARG A 83 -23.42 -12.15 31.16
CA ARG A 83 -23.82 -13.39 30.50
C ARG A 83 -25.10 -13.96 31.08
N ARG A 84 -25.18 -14.10 32.40
CA ARG A 84 -26.40 -14.57 33.08
C ARG A 84 -27.61 -13.67 32.85
N ARG A 85 -27.41 -12.35 32.75
CA ARG A 85 -28.49 -11.40 32.43
C ARG A 85 -28.99 -11.55 31.00
N MET A 86 -28.09 -11.76 30.05
CA MET A 86 -28.45 -12.05 28.66
C MET A 86 -29.16 -13.40 28.55
N ASP A 87 -28.62 -14.44 29.18
CA ASP A 87 -29.22 -15.78 29.20
C ASP A 87 -30.65 -15.74 29.78
N ALA A 88 -30.86 -15.03 30.90
CA ALA A 88 -32.18 -14.88 31.52
C ALA A 88 -33.19 -14.08 30.68
N PHE A 89 -32.71 -13.13 29.86
CA PHE A 89 -33.56 -12.37 28.94
C PHE A 89 -33.97 -13.21 27.72
N HIS A 90 -33.05 -14.03 27.20
CA HIS A 90 -33.34 -14.94 26.09
C HIS A 90 -34.23 -16.12 26.51
N SER A 91 -34.05 -16.65 27.73
CA SER A 91 -34.86 -17.78 28.24
C SER A 91 -36.34 -17.44 28.50
N GLY A 92 -36.72 -16.16 28.47
CA GLY A 92 -38.12 -15.72 28.61
C GLY A 92 -38.84 -15.51 27.28
N LEU A 93 -38.18 -15.73 26.14
CA LEU A 93 -38.75 -15.62 24.78
C LEU A 93 -39.04 -16.98 24.13
N ASP A 94 -38.69 -18.09 24.80
CA ASP A 94 -38.88 -19.46 24.33
C ASP A 94 -39.96 -20.21 25.14
N ASP A 95 -41.13 -19.60 25.35
CA ASP A 95 -42.34 -20.33 25.73
C ASP A 95 -43.07 -20.76 24.44
N PRO A 96 -43.00 -22.04 24.01
CA PRO A 96 -43.91 -22.56 22.99
C PRO A 96 -45.28 -22.80 23.65
N GLU A 97 -46.32 -22.18 23.08
CA GLU A 97 -47.74 -22.45 23.36
C GLU A 97 -48.13 -23.90 23.02
#